data_AF-A0A7S2G293-F1
#
_entry.id   AF-A0A7S2G293-F1
#
_cell.length_a   1.000
_cell.length_b   1.000
_cell.length_c   1.000
_cell.angle_alpha   90.00
_cell.angle_beta   90.00
_cell.angle_gamma   90.00
#
_symmetry.space_group_name_H-M   'P 1'
#
loop_
_entity.id
_entity.type
_entity.pdbx_description
1 polymer ?
#
loop_
_entity_poly.entity_id
_entity_poly.type
_entity_poly.pdbx_seq_one_letter_code
_entity_poly.pdbx_strand_id
1 'polypeptide(L)'
;MAALQQKSRDPDGGNVNDLNFGDEFDPDKPENQGMVFLSNQEVACILEHVKADREKDHRQPPSMMLESLDYVKRNCGVNAMTKIEKFTQSLRSRLEALEHGAAAEKLHKYEIAALFNLIQTDSEASEATELIPSLKRFDSEFIEQQVLEACQKEMEELMI
;
A
#
# COMPACT_ATOMS: atom_id res chain seq x y z
N MET A 1 -18.97 -36.67 12.78
CA MET A 1 -19.39 -35.26 12.58
C MET A 1 -18.49 -34.41 13.47
N ALA A 2 -17.46 -33.80 12.89
CA ALA A 2 -16.54 -32.94 13.64
C ALA A 2 -17.22 -31.58 13.87
N ALA A 3 -17.41 -31.21 15.13
CA ALA A 3 -17.92 -29.91 15.51
C ALA A 3 -16.89 -28.84 15.11
N LEU A 4 -17.26 -27.95 14.19
CA LEU A 4 -16.59 -26.67 13.97
C LEU A 4 -16.64 -25.90 15.28
N GLN A 5 -15.54 -25.91 16.04
CA GLN A 5 -15.35 -24.97 17.14
C GLN A 5 -15.40 -23.56 16.55
N GLN A 6 -16.47 -22.83 16.86
CA GLN A 6 -16.48 -21.38 16.69
C GLN A 6 -15.38 -20.83 17.58
N LYS A 7 -14.22 -20.53 16.99
CA LYS A 7 -13.19 -19.69 17.58
C LYS A 7 -13.91 -18.43 18.05
N SER A 8 -13.91 -18.16 19.35
CA SER A 8 -14.48 -16.94 19.91
C SER A 8 -13.87 -15.77 19.14
N ARG A 9 -14.71 -15.01 18.44
CA ARG A 9 -14.29 -13.74 17.83
C ARG A 9 -13.97 -12.81 19.00
N ASP A 10 -12.70 -12.69 19.34
CA ASP A 10 -12.27 -11.60 20.20
C ASP A 10 -12.74 -10.29 19.56
N PRO A 11 -13.43 -9.41 20.31
CA PRO A 11 -13.98 -8.15 19.79
C PRO A 11 -12.90 -7.08 19.56
N ASP A 12 -11.62 -7.39 19.83
CA ASP A 12 -10.50 -6.49 19.62
C ASP A 12 -10.09 -6.52 18.14
N GLY A 13 -10.93 -5.88 17.32
CA GLY A 13 -10.59 -5.55 15.94
C GLY A 13 -9.26 -4.78 15.91
N GLY A 14 -8.31 -5.27 15.12
CA GLY A 14 -6.94 -4.76 15.07
C GLY A 14 -6.86 -3.22 14.96
N ASN A 15 -5.86 -2.64 15.61
CA ASN A 15 -5.55 -1.21 15.51
C ASN A 15 -4.44 -0.99 14.47
N VAL A 16 -4.83 -0.51 13.29
CA VAL A 16 -3.90 -0.21 12.19
C VAL A 16 -2.87 0.86 12.56
N ASN A 17 -3.21 1.79 13.48
CA ASN A 17 -2.27 2.81 13.96
C ASN A 17 -1.05 2.22 14.66
N ASP A 18 -1.18 1.02 15.22
CA ASP A 18 -0.13 0.31 15.94
C ASP A 18 0.40 -0.90 15.14
N LEU A 19 0.08 -0.98 13.83
CA LEU A 19 0.36 -2.13 12.98
C LEU A 19 -0.21 -3.46 13.51
N ASN A 20 -1.27 -3.38 14.30
CA ASN A 20 -1.97 -4.53 14.83
C ASN A 20 -3.14 -4.88 13.92
N PHE A 21 -3.01 -5.96 13.17
CA PHE A 21 -4.03 -6.45 12.24
C PHE A 21 -4.79 -7.63 12.84
N GLY A 22 -6.05 -7.81 12.43
CA GLY A 22 -6.79 -9.03 12.79
C GLY A 22 -6.07 -10.28 12.26
N ASP A 23 -6.32 -11.42 12.89
CA ASP A 23 -5.69 -12.71 12.55
C ASP A 23 -5.71 -13.02 11.05
N GLU A 24 -6.77 -12.66 10.34
CA GLU A 24 -6.95 -12.90 8.90
C GLU A 24 -6.18 -11.92 7.99
N PHE A 25 -5.62 -10.84 8.55
CA PHE A 25 -4.90 -9.78 7.84
C PHE A 25 -3.47 -9.56 8.37
N ASP A 26 -3.01 -10.42 9.28
CA ASP A 26 -1.66 -10.34 9.82
C ASP A 26 -0.67 -11.07 8.88
N PRO A 27 0.23 -10.35 8.18
CA PRO A 27 1.15 -10.95 7.21
C PRO A 27 2.22 -11.82 7.86
N ASP A 28 2.44 -11.70 9.17
CA ASP A 28 3.44 -12.48 9.91
C ASP A 28 2.91 -13.87 10.30
N LYS A 29 1.61 -14.11 10.11
CA LYS A 29 1.02 -15.42 10.37
C LYS A 29 1.28 -16.41 9.24
N PRO A 30 1.61 -17.67 9.57
CA PRO A 30 1.85 -18.71 8.57
C PRO A 30 0.69 -18.89 7.59
N GLU A 31 -0.56 -18.79 8.06
CA GLU A 31 -1.76 -18.91 7.24
C GLU A 31 -1.95 -17.78 6.22
N ASN A 32 -1.33 -16.63 6.44
CA ASN A 32 -1.42 -15.45 5.58
C ASN A 32 -0.12 -15.21 4.82
N GLN A 33 0.76 -16.21 4.75
CA GLN A 33 2.03 -16.09 4.04
C GLN A 33 1.78 -15.74 2.56
N GLY A 34 2.32 -14.61 2.12
CA GLY A 34 2.10 -14.08 0.78
C GLY A 34 1.02 -12.99 0.70
N MET A 35 0.37 -12.65 1.82
CA MET A 35 -0.46 -11.46 1.90
C MET A 35 0.39 -10.20 1.69
N VAL A 36 -0.14 -9.27 0.90
CA VAL A 36 0.51 -8.02 0.57
C VAL A 36 -0.47 -6.87 0.72
N PHE A 37 0.04 -5.74 1.18
CA PHE A 37 -0.68 -4.47 1.13
C PHE A 37 -0.41 -3.84 -0.24
N LEU A 38 -1.47 -3.35 -0.88
CA LEU A 38 -1.39 -2.74 -2.21
C LEU A 38 -1.83 -1.28 -2.13
N SER A 39 -1.11 -0.39 -2.79
CA SER A 39 -1.55 0.99 -3.00
C SER A 39 -2.62 1.06 -4.10
N ASN A 40 -3.30 2.21 -4.20
CA ASN A 40 -4.31 2.45 -5.23
C ASN A 40 -3.72 2.28 -6.65
N GLN A 41 -2.48 2.71 -6.86
CA GLN A 41 -1.74 2.61 -8.11
C GLN A 41 -1.52 1.15 -8.50
N GLU A 42 -1.18 0.29 -7.55
CA GLU A 42 -0.95 -1.14 -7.80
C GLU A 42 -2.23 -1.88 -8.10
N VAL A 43 -3.28 -1.55 -7.33
CA VAL A 43 -4.61 -2.07 -7.58
C VAL A 43 -5.07 -1.65 -8.97
N ALA A 44 -4.82 -0.41 -9.40
CA ALA A 44 -5.15 0.05 -10.76
C ALA A 44 -4.45 -0.81 -11.84
N CYS A 45 -3.14 -1.03 -11.71
CA CYS A 45 -2.39 -1.87 -12.64
C CYS A 45 -2.90 -3.32 -12.68
N ILE A 46 -3.15 -3.92 -11.51
CA ILE A 46 -3.65 -5.30 -11.42
C ILE A 46 -5.05 -5.41 -12.04
N LEU A 47 -5.96 -4.49 -11.69
CA LEU A 47 -7.33 -4.51 -12.21
C LEU A 47 -7.39 -4.27 -13.72
N GLU A 48 -6.50 -3.42 -14.28
CA GLU A 48 -6.37 -3.27 -15.74
C GLU A 48 -5.94 -4.56 -16.43
N HIS A 49 -4.90 -5.23 -15.91
CA HIS A 49 -4.44 -6.51 -16.46
C HIS A 49 -5.54 -7.57 -16.39
N VAL A 50 -6.20 -7.71 -15.23
CA VAL A 50 -7.30 -8.67 -15.05
C VAL A 50 -8.47 -8.33 -15.99
N LYS A 51 -8.73 -7.05 -16.26
CA LYS A 51 -9.80 -6.63 -17.18
C LYS A 51 -9.45 -7.05 -18.60
N ALA A 52 -8.24 -6.73 -19.07
CA ALA A 52 -7.76 -7.09 -20.40
C ALA A 52 -7.76 -8.61 -20.62
N ASP A 53 -7.33 -9.40 -19.64
CA ASP A 53 -7.34 -10.85 -19.70
C ASP A 53 -8.77 -11.42 -19.81
N ARG A 54 -9.71 -10.87 -19.05
CA ARG A 54 -11.12 -11.28 -19.14
C ARG A 54 -11.73 -10.95 -20.49
N GLU A 55 -11.47 -9.75 -21.01
CA GLU A 55 -11.97 -9.33 -22.31
C GLU A 55 -11.40 -10.20 -23.44
N LYS A 56 -10.12 -10.58 -23.36
CA LYS A 56 -9.48 -11.54 -24.27
C LYS A 56 -10.13 -12.92 -24.22
N ASP A 57 -10.55 -13.36 -23.04
CA ASP A 57 -11.28 -14.61 -22.85
C ASP A 57 -12.80 -14.50 -23.13
N HIS A 58 -13.28 -13.36 -23.65
CA HIS A 58 -14.70 -13.06 -23.85
C HIS A 58 -15.56 -13.15 -22.58
N ARG A 59 -14.95 -12.93 -21.41
CA ARG A 59 -15.63 -12.87 -20.12
C ARG A 59 -15.90 -11.41 -19.74
N GLN A 60 -17.10 -11.11 -19.30
CA GLN A 60 -17.40 -9.77 -18.78
C GLN A 60 -16.72 -9.57 -17.42
N PRO A 61 -16.05 -8.41 -17.20
CA PRO A 61 -15.60 -8.00 -15.89
C PRO A 61 -16.80 -7.81 -14.92
N PRO A 62 -16.69 -8.25 -13.65
CA PRO A 62 -17.72 -7.97 -12.65
C PRO A 62 -17.93 -6.46 -12.42
N SER A 63 -19.14 -6.03 -12.07
CA SER A 63 -19.44 -4.61 -11.84
C SER A 63 -18.58 -3.99 -10.73
N MET A 64 -18.45 -4.69 -9.60
CA MET A 64 -17.63 -4.25 -8.47
C MET A 64 -16.17 -4.01 -8.88
N MET A 65 -15.63 -4.84 -9.77
CA MET A 65 -14.28 -4.67 -10.30
C MET A 65 -14.16 -3.39 -11.13
N LEU A 66 -15.16 -3.09 -11.97
CA LEU A 66 -15.18 -1.86 -12.78
C LEU A 66 -15.29 -0.62 -11.88
N GLU A 67 -16.14 -0.66 -10.87
CA GLU A 67 -16.30 0.43 -9.89
C GLU A 67 -15.01 0.68 -9.10
N SER A 68 -14.34 -0.40 -8.64
CA SER A 68 -13.04 -0.29 -7.98
C SER A 68 -11.97 0.27 -8.91
N LEU A 69 -11.93 -0.18 -10.17
CA LEU A 69 -11.01 0.31 -11.18
C LEU A 69 -11.21 1.81 -11.46
N ASP A 70 -12.45 2.24 -11.59
CA ASP A 70 -12.80 3.66 -11.80
C ASP A 70 -12.44 4.52 -10.58
N TYR A 71 -12.57 3.98 -9.37
CA TYR A 71 -12.11 4.67 -8.16
C TYR A 71 -10.59 4.84 -8.16
N VAL A 72 -9.82 3.76 -8.30
CA VAL A 72 -8.36 3.85 -8.22
C VAL A 72 -7.76 4.69 -9.34
N LYS A 73 -8.31 4.62 -10.57
CA LYS A 73 -7.85 5.47 -11.68
C LYS A 73 -8.02 6.95 -11.41
N ARG A 74 -9.10 7.36 -10.76
CA ARG A 74 -9.31 8.77 -10.39
C ARG A 74 -8.23 9.24 -9.41
N ASN A 75 -7.81 8.36 -8.49
CA ASN A 75 -6.79 8.68 -7.50
C ASN A 75 -5.34 8.59 -8.05
N CYS A 76 -5.12 7.89 -9.16
CA CYS A 76 -3.78 7.75 -9.78
C CYS A 76 -3.40 8.93 -10.70
N GLY A 77 -4.33 9.84 -10.99
CA GLY A 77 -4.12 10.92 -11.97
C GLY A 77 -4.15 10.43 -13.43
N VAL A 78 -4.01 11.38 -14.37
CA VAL A 78 -4.18 11.15 -15.83
C VAL A 78 -2.93 10.56 -16.49
N ASN A 79 -2.24 9.64 -15.81
CA ASN A 79 -0.99 9.06 -16.29
C ASN A 79 -1.21 7.70 -16.99
N ALA A 80 -0.39 7.41 -18.00
CA ALA A 80 -0.43 6.13 -18.69
C ALA A 80 -0.09 4.99 -17.72
N MET A 81 -0.88 3.90 -17.72
CA MET A 81 -0.74 2.78 -16.79
C MET A 81 0.66 2.15 -16.77
N THR A 82 1.36 2.15 -17.91
CA THR A 82 2.73 1.66 -18.01
C THR A 82 3.77 2.54 -17.31
N LYS A 83 3.53 3.87 -17.24
CA LYS A 83 4.34 4.77 -16.42
C LYS A 83 4.07 4.51 -14.94
N ILE A 84 2.80 4.35 -14.56
CA ILE A 84 2.38 4.06 -13.18
C ILE A 84 2.99 2.75 -12.67
N GLU A 85 2.99 1.69 -13.47
CA GLU A 85 3.53 0.39 -13.06
C GLU A 85 5.03 0.46 -12.73
N LYS A 86 5.83 1.08 -13.61
CA LYS A 86 7.27 1.24 -13.39
C LYS A 86 7.59 2.11 -12.19
N PHE A 87 6.91 3.26 -12.10
CA PHE A 87 7.01 4.16 -10.95
C PHE A 87 6.71 3.42 -9.65
N THR A 88 5.62 2.65 -9.63
CA THR A 88 5.18 1.99 -8.41
C THR A 88 6.16 0.91 -7.94
N GLN A 89 6.70 0.13 -8.89
CA GLN A 89 7.75 -0.84 -8.59
C GLN A 89 9.03 -0.17 -8.07
N SER A 90 9.44 0.96 -8.67
CA SER A 90 10.62 1.73 -8.26
C SER A 90 10.47 2.27 -6.84
N LEU A 91 9.42 3.05 -6.57
CA LEU A 91 9.19 3.67 -5.27
C LEU A 91 8.98 2.63 -4.17
N ARG A 92 8.25 1.53 -4.44
CA ARG A 92 8.13 0.43 -3.47
C ARG A 92 9.49 -0.16 -3.12
N SER A 93 10.28 -0.53 -4.14
CA SER A 93 11.60 -1.15 -3.92
C SER A 93 12.51 -0.22 -3.12
N ARG A 94 12.44 1.09 -3.39
CA ARG A 94 13.21 2.11 -2.67
C ARG A 94 12.78 2.21 -1.22
N LEU A 95 11.48 2.28 -0.93
CA LEU A 95 10.96 2.37 0.44
C LEU A 95 11.21 1.09 1.24
N GLU A 96 11.11 -0.10 0.63
CA GLU A 96 11.42 -1.38 1.27
C GLU A 96 12.91 -1.54 1.62
N ALA A 97 13.79 -0.84 0.88
CA ALA A 97 15.23 -0.85 1.11
C ALA A 97 15.68 0.14 2.20
N LEU A 98 14.81 1.06 2.65
CA LEU A 98 15.16 2.00 3.71
C LEU A 98 15.29 1.27 5.05
N GLU A 99 16.37 1.62 5.76
CA GLU A 99 16.68 1.11 7.09
C GLU A 99 16.99 2.29 8.02
N HIS A 100 16.42 2.27 9.22
CA HIS A 100 16.58 3.31 10.22
C HIS A 100 17.42 2.83 11.41
N GLY A 101 18.40 3.65 11.79
CA GLY A 101 19.22 3.45 12.98
C GLY A 101 20.08 2.19 12.96
N ALA A 102 20.70 1.90 14.11
CA ALA A 102 21.59 0.75 14.27
C ALA A 102 20.86 -0.60 14.29
N ALA A 103 19.56 -0.61 14.56
CA ALA A 103 18.71 -1.80 14.57
C ALA A 103 18.18 -2.19 13.19
N ALA A 104 18.48 -1.40 12.14
CA ALA A 104 17.98 -1.58 10.78
C ALA A 104 16.45 -1.71 10.74
N GLU A 105 15.76 -0.83 11.48
CA GLU A 105 14.31 -0.81 11.53
C GLU A 105 13.74 -0.42 10.16
N LYS A 106 12.72 -1.14 9.69
CA LYS A 106 12.14 -0.97 8.34
C LYS A 106 10.71 -0.46 8.39
N LEU A 107 10.29 0.18 7.31
CA LEU A 107 8.90 0.47 7.05
C LEU A 107 8.10 -0.83 6.93
N HIS A 108 6.92 -0.87 7.54
CA HIS A 108 6.00 -1.97 7.40
C HIS A 108 5.29 -1.85 6.04
N LYS A 109 4.92 -2.98 5.42
CA LYS A 109 4.30 -3.01 4.09
C LYS A 109 3.01 -2.19 4.00
N TYR A 110 2.23 -2.16 5.08
CA TYR A 110 1.06 -1.29 5.20
C TYR A 110 1.43 0.18 5.06
N GLU A 111 2.49 0.62 5.73
CA GLU A 111 2.91 2.03 5.73
C GLU A 111 3.39 2.46 4.37
N ILE A 112 4.13 1.58 3.67
CA ILE A 112 4.53 1.82 2.28
C ILE A 112 3.27 2.03 1.43
N ALA A 113 2.29 1.12 1.49
CA ALA A 113 1.04 1.29 0.73
C ALA A 113 0.27 2.56 1.13
N ALA A 114 0.26 2.93 2.42
CA ALA A 114 -0.38 4.14 2.91
C ALA A 114 0.34 5.42 2.43
N LEU A 115 1.67 5.43 2.43
CA LEU A 115 2.49 6.54 1.93
C LEU A 115 2.15 6.84 0.46
N PHE A 116 2.05 5.81 -0.38
CA PHE A 116 1.64 5.95 -1.78
C PHE A 116 0.26 6.59 -1.98
N ASN A 117 -0.64 6.41 -1.02
CA ASN A 117 -2.04 6.82 -1.14
C ASN A 117 -2.30 8.21 -0.54
N LEU A 118 -1.54 8.59 0.49
CA LEU A 118 -1.85 9.73 1.35
C LEU A 118 -0.88 10.89 1.20
N ILE A 119 0.38 10.62 0.86
CA ILE A 119 1.43 11.63 0.81
C ILE A 119 1.39 12.38 -0.52
N GLN A 120 1.58 13.69 -0.43
CA GLN A 120 1.70 14.59 -1.58
C GLN A 120 3.13 15.13 -1.68
N THR A 121 3.44 15.81 -2.79
CA THR A 121 4.77 16.36 -3.06
C THR A 121 5.23 17.41 -2.04
N ASP A 122 4.28 18.06 -1.37
CA ASP A 122 4.52 19.10 -0.37
C ASP A 122 4.25 18.63 1.07
N SER A 123 4.02 17.34 1.27
CA SER A 123 3.81 16.79 2.62
C SER A 123 5.05 16.93 3.51
N GLU A 124 4.79 17.20 4.79
CA GLU A 124 5.78 17.30 5.86
C GLU A 124 5.76 16.06 6.76
N ALA A 125 6.82 15.81 7.54
CA ALA A 125 6.84 14.66 8.46
C ALA A 125 5.74 14.73 9.53
N SER A 126 5.34 15.94 9.93
CA SER A 126 4.22 16.17 10.84
C SER A 126 2.92 15.59 10.27
N GLU A 127 2.55 15.98 9.04
CA GLU A 127 1.39 15.46 8.34
C GLU A 127 1.48 13.95 8.14
N ALA A 128 2.64 13.43 7.68
CA ALA A 128 2.82 12.01 7.43
C ALA A 128 2.60 11.17 8.70
N THR A 129 3.11 11.62 9.86
CA THR A 129 2.95 10.93 11.14
C THR A 129 1.58 11.14 11.79
N GLU A 130 0.83 12.17 11.39
CA GLU A 130 -0.58 12.34 11.77
C GLU A 130 -1.50 11.40 10.99
N LEU A 131 -1.26 11.27 9.68
CA LEU A 131 -2.02 10.39 8.79
C LEU A 131 -1.66 8.91 8.97
N ILE A 132 -0.40 8.60 9.28
CA ILE A 132 0.12 7.24 9.47
C ILE A 132 0.84 7.18 10.83
N PRO A 133 0.10 7.02 11.95
CA PRO A 133 0.66 7.13 13.30
C PRO A 133 1.77 6.13 13.62
N SER A 134 1.79 4.97 12.97
CA SER A 134 2.83 3.96 13.13
C SER A 134 4.22 4.45 12.72
N LEU A 135 4.30 5.51 11.89
CA LEU A 135 5.58 6.14 11.50
C LEU A 135 6.27 6.88 12.66
N LYS A 136 5.57 7.17 13.77
CA LYS A 136 6.13 7.88 14.94
C LYS A 136 7.29 7.13 15.62
N ARG A 137 7.54 5.88 15.24
CA ARG A 137 8.71 5.11 15.68
C ARG A 137 10.02 5.56 15.02
N PHE A 138 9.93 6.28 13.89
CA PHE A 138 11.08 6.89 13.23
C PHE A 138 11.23 8.36 13.66
N ASP A 139 12.46 8.87 13.65
CA ASP A 139 12.69 10.30 13.83
C ASP A 139 12.23 11.11 12.61
N SER A 140 11.92 12.39 12.86
CA SER A 140 11.44 13.30 11.82
C SER A 140 12.47 13.50 10.71
N GLU A 141 13.76 13.43 11.01
CA GLU A 141 14.83 13.58 10.02
C GLU A 141 14.80 12.44 8.99
N PHE A 142 14.64 11.20 9.44
CA PHE A 142 14.47 10.03 8.58
C PHE A 142 13.21 10.14 7.73
N ILE A 143 12.08 10.56 8.33
CA ILE A 143 10.82 10.69 7.59
C ILE A 143 10.97 11.76 6.49
N GLU A 144 11.52 12.94 6.80
CA GLU A 144 11.68 14.01 5.81
C GLU A 144 12.71 13.66 4.73
N GLN A 145 13.94 13.32 5.13
CA GLN A 145 15.07 13.21 4.20
C GLN A 145 15.13 11.86 3.46
N GLN A 146 14.50 10.81 3.97
CA GLN A 146 14.55 9.49 3.32
C GLN A 146 13.20 9.08 2.77
N VAL A 147 12.14 9.13 3.59
CA VAL A 147 10.83 8.61 3.20
C VAL A 147 10.10 9.58 2.27
N LEU A 148 9.93 10.83 2.68
CA LEU A 148 9.22 11.84 1.90
C LEU A 148 10.04 12.28 0.69
N GLU A 149 11.36 12.46 0.83
CA GLU A 149 12.24 12.74 -0.30
C GLU A 149 12.19 11.63 -1.37
N ALA A 150 12.08 10.35 -0.97
CA ALA A 150 11.88 9.26 -1.92
C ALA A 150 10.54 9.36 -2.64
N CYS A 151 9.46 9.65 -1.93
CA CYS A 151 8.13 9.83 -2.52
C CYS A 151 8.10 11.01 -3.50
N GLN A 152 8.66 12.16 -3.11
CA GLN A 152 8.71 13.39 -3.90
C GLN A 152 9.48 13.20 -5.19
N LYS A 153 10.71 12.65 -5.12
CA LYS A 153 11.55 12.41 -6.31
C LYS A 153 10.84 11.57 -7.35
N GLU A 154 10.20 10.48 -6.93
CA GLU A 154 9.51 9.60 -7.85
C GLU A 154 8.22 10.25 -8.40
N MET A 155 7.51 11.05 -7.59
CA MET A 155 6.31 11.78 -8.04
C MET A 155 6.64 12.87 -9.06
N GLU A 156 7.75 13.58 -8.89
CA GLU A 156 8.25 14.55 -9.88
C GLU A 156 8.55 13.88 -11.23
N GLU A 157 9.14 12.68 -11.22
CA GLU A 157 9.38 11.90 -12.44
C GLU A 157 8.09 11.48 -13.15
N LEU A 158 6.99 11.28 -12.39
CA LEU A 158 5.67 10.94 -12.94
C LEU A 158 4.98 12.15 -13.60
N MET A 159 5.31 13.38 -13.17
CA MET A 159 4.73 14.63 -13.70
C MET A 159 5.40 15.13 -14.99
N ILE A 160 6.50 14.49 -15.43
CA ILE A 160 7.24 14.78 -16.67
C ILE A 160 6.86 13.79 -17.79
#